data_AF-A0A7X2NWX9-F1
#
_entry.id   AF-A0A7X2NWX9-F1
#
_cell.length_a   1.000
_cell.length_b   1.000
_cell.length_c   1.000
_cell.angle_alpha   90.00
_cell.angle_beta   90.00
_cell.angle_gamma   90.00
#
_symmetry.space_group_name_H-M   'P 1'
#
loop_
_entity.id
_entity.type
_entity.pdbx_description
1 polymer ?
#
loop_
_entity_poly.entity_id
_entity_poly.type
_entity_poly.pdbx_seq_one_letter_code
_entity_poly.pdbx_strand_id
1 'polypeptide(L)'
;MPQIASLAPRENIHIDPQRVDQIVAALGEKAGMQVVIATLEQLARALGRTLQAGHQDDLGGVAQGADQLSRLAWQIGLVTLSGVAIDVGRCAELRDRQSLAATLARLERVGRRSLTELWDRDVPL
;
A
#
# COMPACT_ATOMS: atom_id res chain seq x y z
N MET A 1 -8.60 5.02 -37.20
CA MET A 1 -8.20 4.17 -36.05
C MET A 1 -7.80 5.12 -34.93
N PRO A 2 -8.56 5.27 -33.84
CA PRO A 2 -8.14 6.13 -32.74
C PRO A 2 -6.92 5.50 -32.04
N GLN A 3 -5.84 6.27 -31.94
CA GLN A 3 -4.62 5.88 -31.24
C GLN A 3 -4.90 5.93 -29.73
N ILE A 4 -5.06 4.77 -29.11
CA ILE A 4 -5.24 4.68 -27.66
C ILE A 4 -3.88 4.89 -27.02
N ALA A 5 -3.60 6.12 -26.59
CA ALA A 5 -2.42 6.43 -25.78
C ALA A 5 -2.65 5.87 -24.36
N SER A 6 -1.89 4.84 -23.99
CA SER A 6 -1.87 4.35 -22.62
C SER A 6 -1.23 5.40 -21.71
N LEU A 7 -2.04 6.13 -20.94
CA LEU A 7 -1.54 6.91 -19.82
C LEU A 7 -1.23 5.95 -18.68
N ALA A 8 0.04 5.86 -18.28
CA ALA A 8 0.42 5.25 -17.02
C ALA A 8 0.60 6.38 -16.00
N PRO A 9 -0.37 6.64 -15.09
CA PRO A 9 -0.24 7.70 -14.10
C PRO A 9 0.97 7.41 -13.21
N ARG A 10 1.96 8.30 -13.25
CA ARG A 10 3.13 8.26 -12.37
C ARG A 10 2.84 9.14 -11.15
N GLU A 11 2.28 8.54 -10.11
CA GLU A 11 2.09 9.23 -8.84
C GLU A 11 3.42 9.37 -8.09
N ASN A 12 3.62 10.50 -7.42
CA ASN A 12 4.79 10.71 -6.57
C ASN A 12 4.56 9.99 -5.24
N ILE A 13 5.43 9.05 -4.90
CA ILE A 13 5.30 8.25 -3.68
C ILE A 13 5.94 9.02 -2.55
N HIS A 14 5.14 9.35 -1.55
CA HIS A 14 5.61 10.01 -0.34
C HIS A 14 5.83 8.97 0.75
N ILE A 15 7.09 8.91 1.20
CA ILE A 15 7.54 8.11 2.33
C ILE A 15 8.01 9.10 3.39
N ASP A 16 7.44 9.02 4.58
CA ASP A 16 7.90 9.78 5.76
C ASP A 16 9.06 9.01 6.42
N PRO A 17 10.32 9.44 6.25
CA PRO A 17 11.47 8.74 6.83
C PRO A 17 11.48 8.83 8.36
N GLN A 18 10.86 9.85 8.96
CA GLN A 18 10.89 10.05 10.40
C GLN A 18 10.12 8.95 11.15
N ARG A 19 9.16 8.29 10.50
CA ARG A 19 8.44 7.16 11.08
C ARG A 19 9.35 5.99 11.42
N VAL A 20 10.24 5.63 10.50
CA VAL A 20 11.20 4.53 10.71
C VAL A 20 12.18 4.92 11.81
N ASP A 21 12.68 6.16 11.78
CA ASP A 21 13.60 6.67 12.80
C ASP A 21 12.97 6.64 14.21
N GLN A 22 11.69 6.99 14.34
CA GLN A 22 10.96 6.92 15.60
C GLN A 22 10.81 5.49 16.12
N ILE A 23 10.54 4.52 15.24
CA ILE A 23 10.45 3.10 15.61
C ILE A 23 11.81 2.60 16.11
N VAL A 24 12.89 2.93 15.39
CA VAL A 24 14.25 2.57 15.76
C VAL A 24 14.68 3.24 17.06
N ALA A 25 14.37 4.53 17.25
CA ALA A 25 14.68 5.25 18.48
C ALA A 25 13.94 4.66 19.71
N ALA A 26 12.71 4.17 19.52
CA ALA A 26 11.89 3.62 20.60
C ALA A 26 12.30 2.19 21.00
N LEU A 27 12.71 1.36 20.04
CA LEU A 27 12.95 -0.08 20.26
C LEU A 27 14.45 -0.46 20.23
N GLY A 28 15.31 0.47 19.83
CA GLY A 28 16.70 0.20 19.46
C GLY A 28 16.80 -0.29 18.01
N GLU A 29 17.96 -0.06 17.39
CA GLU A 29 18.23 -0.32 15.97
C GLU A 29 17.79 -1.72 15.51
N LYS A 30 18.28 -2.77 16.17
CA LYS A 30 17.98 -4.15 15.76
C LYS A 30 16.50 -4.47 15.85
N ALA A 31 15.84 -4.16 16.97
CA ALA A 31 14.44 -4.50 17.15
C ALA A 31 13.51 -3.62 16.29
N GLY A 32 13.84 -2.34 16.14
CA GLY A 32 13.11 -1.42 15.27
C GLY A 32 13.15 -1.86 13.81
N MET A 33 14.34 -2.22 13.29
CA MET A 33 14.47 -2.72 11.93
C MET A 33 13.71 -4.03 11.71
N GLN A 34 13.72 -4.95 12.68
CA GLN A 34 12.93 -6.18 12.60
C GLN A 34 11.42 -5.91 12.53
N VAL A 35 10.92 -4.91 13.27
CA VAL A 35 9.51 -4.48 13.18
C VAL A 35 9.20 -3.91 11.80
N VAL A 36 10.07 -3.07 11.25
CA VAL A 36 9.87 -2.49 9.91
C VAL A 36 9.80 -3.58 8.83
N ILE A 37 10.71 -4.55 8.87
CA ILE A 37 10.73 -5.69 7.94
C ILE A 37 9.45 -6.52 8.10
N ALA A 38 9.06 -6.86 9.33
CA ALA A 38 7.86 -7.65 9.59
C ALA A 38 6.59 -6.93 9.10
N THR A 39 6.48 -5.61 9.32
CA THR A 39 5.36 -4.81 8.84
C THR A 39 5.34 -4.75 7.31
N LEU A 40 6.50 -4.63 6.66
CA LEU A 40 6.62 -4.67 5.20
C LEU A 40 6.12 -5.98 4.59
N GLU A 41 6.51 -7.11 5.17
CA GLU A 41 6.02 -8.41 4.71
C GLU A 41 4.51 -8.56 4.91
N GLN A 42 4.00 -8.11 6.05
CA GLN A 42 2.55 -8.11 6.32
C GLN A 42 1.80 -7.24 5.30
N LEU A 43 2.38 -6.10 4.95
CA LEU A 43 1.84 -5.19 3.95
C LEU A 43 1.82 -5.83 2.56
N ALA A 44 2.90 -6.50 2.14
CA ALA A 44 2.95 -7.23 0.87
C ALA A 44 1.88 -8.34 0.81
N ARG A 45 1.72 -9.11 1.89
CA ARG A 45 0.67 -10.14 2.01
C ARG A 45 -0.74 -9.53 1.97
N ALA A 46 -0.96 -8.42 2.67
CA ALA A 46 -2.25 -7.72 2.66
C ALA A 46 -2.58 -7.14 1.28
N LEU A 47 -1.58 -6.62 0.55
CA LEU A 47 -1.75 -6.10 -0.81
C LEU A 47 -2.21 -7.20 -1.76
N GLY A 48 -1.52 -8.34 -1.77
CA GLY A 48 -1.90 -9.48 -2.62
C GLY A 48 -3.32 -9.97 -2.33
N ARG A 49 -3.70 -10.11 -1.05
CA ARG A 49 -5.06 -10.52 -0.67
C ARG A 49 -6.13 -9.52 -1.09
N THR A 50 -5.86 -8.22 -0.94
CA THR A 50 -6.81 -7.15 -1.30
C THR A 50 -7.06 -7.13 -2.82
N LEU A 51 -5.99 -7.23 -3.62
CA LEU A 51 -6.10 -7.30 -5.08
C LEU A 51 -6.85 -8.57 -5.51
N GLN A 52 -6.57 -9.72 -4.89
CA GLN A 52 -7.27 -10.97 -5.16
C GLN A 52 -8.76 -10.89 -4.83
N ALA A 53 -9.14 -10.30 -3.69
CA ALA A 53 -10.53 -10.06 -3.33
C ALA A 53 -11.23 -9.15 -4.37
N GLY A 54 -10.52 -8.14 -4.87
CA GLY A 54 -10.98 -7.27 -5.96
C GLY A 54 -11.26 -8.05 -7.25
N HIS A 55 -10.38 -8.98 -7.63
CA HIS A 55 -10.60 -9.87 -8.78
C HIS A 55 -11.79 -10.82 -8.60
N GLN A 56 -12.15 -11.13 -7.35
CA GLN A 56 -13.27 -12.01 -7.00
C GLN A 56 -14.59 -11.25 -6.76
N ASP A 57 -14.61 -9.92 -6.96
CA ASP A 57 -15.75 -9.04 -6.63
C ASP A 57 -16.19 -9.16 -5.14
N ASP A 58 -15.27 -9.59 -4.27
CA ASP A 58 -15.49 -9.69 -2.82
C ASP A 58 -15.24 -8.32 -2.17
N LEU A 59 -16.27 -7.48 -2.20
CA LEU A 59 -16.21 -6.13 -1.63
C LEU A 59 -15.90 -6.13 -0.12
N GLY A 60 -16.33 -7.17 0.61
CA GLY A 60 -16.05 -7.29 2.04
C GLY A 60 -14.57 -7.56 2.29
N GLY A 61 -14.00 -8.50 1.54
CA GLY A 61 -12.56 -8.78 1.55
C GLY A 61 -11.72 -7.57 1.12
N VAL A 62 -12.17 -6.81 0.11
CA VAL A 62 -11.49 -5.59 -0.32
C VAL A 62 -11.50 -4.53 0.78
N ALA A 63 -12.65 -4.26 1.41
CA ALA A 63 -12.74 -3.27 2.49
C ALA A 63 -11.85 -3.64 3.68
N GLN A 64 -11.88 -4.90 4.12
CA GLN A 64 -11.02 -5.39 5.20
C GLN A 64 -9.53 -5.32 4.86
N GLY A 65 -9.16 -5.71 3.64
CA GLY A 65 -7.78 -5.66 3.15
C GLY A 65 -7.26 -4.23 3.04
N ALA A 66 -8.09 -3.33 2.50
CA ALA A 66 -7.81 -1.90 2.39
C ALA A 66 -7.60 -1.23 3.76
N ASP A 67 -8.46 -1.53 4.73
CA ASP A 67 -8.33 -1.06 6.10
C ASP A 67 -7.02 -1.53 6.74
N GLN A 68 -6.68 -2.82 6.61
CA GLN A 68 -5.41 -3.35 7.09
C GLN A 68 -4.20 -2.69 6.42
N LEU A 69 -4.24 -2.53 5.08
CA LEU A 69 -3.19 -1.89 4.31
C LEU A 69 -2.96 -0.44 4.76
N SER A 70 -4.04 0.31 4.98
CA SER A 70 -3.94 1.71 5.40
C SER A 70 -3.15 1.88 6.70
N ARG A 71 -3.42 1.00 7.68
CA ARG A 71 -2.75 1.00 8.98
C ARG A 71 -1.29 0.59 8.88
N LEU A 72 -0.98 -0.52 8.19
CA LEU A 72 0.39 -0.99 8.06
C LEU A 72 1.25 0.03 7.31
N ALA A 73 0.72 0.59 6.22
CA ALA A 73 1.41 1.62 5.44
C ALA A 73 1.70 2.86 6.30
N TRP A 74 0.74 3.30 7.10
CA TRP A 74 0.90 4.45 7.99
C TRP A 74 1.95 4.23 9.09
N GLN A 75 2.06 3.01 9.62
CA GLN A 75 3.02 2.67 10.68
C GLN A 75 4.47 2.91 10.25
N ILE A 76 4.81 2.59 9.01
CA ILE A 76 6.18 2.71 8.46
C ILE A 76 6.35 3.91 7.53
N GLY A 77 5.39 4.85 7.54
CA GLY A 77 5.51 6.12 6.80
C GLY A 77 5.19 6.05 5.31
N LEU A 78 4.58 4.98 4.79
CA LEU A 78 4.10 4.90 3.40
C LEU A 78 2.78 5.69 3.21
N VAL A 79 2.85 7.01 3.34
CA VAL A 79 1.69 7.91 3.40
C VAL A 79 0.83 7.82 2.14
N THR A 80 1.43 7.84 0.95
CA THR A 80 0.68 7.73 -0.31
C THR A 80 -0.07 6.40 -0.39
N LEU A 81 0.58 5.30 -0.02
CA LEU A 81 -0.07 3.98 -0.04
C LEU A 81 -1.21 3.90 0.98
N SER A 82 -1.04 4.49 2.16
CA SER A 82 -2.09 4.56 3.17
C SER A 82 -3.32 5.30 2.64
N GLY A 83 -3.13 6.46 2.00
CA GLY A 83 -4.22 7.24 1.40
C GLY A 83 -4.95 6.46 0.29
N VAL A 84 -4.21 5.81 -0.61
CA VAL A 84 -4.81 5.01 -1.68
C VAL A 84 -5.62 3.83 -1.12
N ALA A 85 -5.12 3.19 -0.06
CA ALA A 85 -5.86 2.12 0.60
C ALA A 85 -7.18 2.62 1.21
N ILE A 86 -7.19 3.82 1.82
CA ILE A 86 -8.43 4.45 2.31
C ILE A 86 -9.41 4.71 1.17
N ASP A 87 -8.94 5.19 0.02
CA ASP A 87 -9.80 5.42 -1.16
C ASP A 87 -10.45 4.12 -1.66
N VAL A 88 -9.67 3.02 -1.71
CA VAL A 88 -10.18 1.68 -2.08
C VAL A 88 -11.24 1.19 -1.10
N GLY A 89 -10.98 1.30 0.20
CA GLY A 89 -11.92 0.89 1.25
C GLY A 89 -13.26 1.64 1.13
N ARG A 90 -13.21 2.97 0.95
CA ARG A 90 -14.41 3.79 0.73
C ARG A 90 -15.18 3.38 -0.52
N CYS A 91 -14.50 3.12 -1.64
CA CYS A 91 -15.17 2.68 -2.86
C CYS A 91 -15.85 1.31 -2.69
N ALA A 92 -15.21 0.39 -1.96
CA ALA A 92 -15.77 -0.92 -1.66
C ALA A 92 -17.01 -0.82 -0.75
N GLU A 93 -16.97 0.02 0.29
CA GLU A 93 -18.10 0.29 1.18
C GLU A 93 -19.29 0.93 0.44
N LEU A 94 -19.02 1.87 -0.46
CA LEU A 94 -20.04 2.51 -1.30
C LEU A 94 -20.56 1.60 -2.43
N ARG A 95 -19.94 0.43 -2.62
CA ARG A 95 -20.24 -0.54 -3.70
C ARG A 95 -20.16 0.09 -5.10
N ASP A 96 -19.35 1.13 -5.26
CA ASP A 96 -19.09 1.78 -6.55
C ASP A 96 -18.04 0.99 -7.32
N ARG A 97 -18.51 0.08 -8.17
CA ARG A 97 -17.64 -0.84 -8.93
C ARG A 97 -16.71 -0.12 -9.91
N GLN A 98 -17.13 1.01 -10.47
CA GLN A 98 -16.30 1.73 -11.43
C GLN A 98 -15.15 2.45 -10.72
N SER A 99 -15.48 3.17 -9.65
CA SER A 99 -14.46 3.82 -8.80
C SER A 99 -13.56 2.80 -8.12
N LEU A 100 -14.10 1.65 -7.72
CA LEU A 100 -13.33 0.56 -7.13
C LEU A 100 -12.30 -0.01 -8.10
N ALA A 101 -12.67 -0.27 -9.36
CA ALA A 101 -11.72 -0.77 -10.35
C ALA A 101 -10.56 0.22 -10.58
N ALA A 102 -10.88 1.51 -10.67
CA ALA A 102 -9.87 2.55 -10.84
C ALA A 102 -8.92 2.66 -9.63
N THR A 103 -9.47 2.61 -8.42
CA THR A 103 -8.70 2.71 -7.17
C THR A 103 -7.89 1.44 -6.87
N LEU A 104 -8.39 0.24 -7.20
CA LEU A 104 -7.61 -1.01 -7.12
C LEU A 104 -6.42 -1.01 -8.08
N ALA A 105 -6.61 -0.59 -9.32
CA ALA A 105 -5.51 -0.46 -10.27
C ALA A 105 -4.45 0.57 -9.80
N ARG A 106 -4.91 1.64 -9.13
CA ARG A 106 -4.02 2.62 -8.48
C ARG A 106 -3.26 2.00 -7.31
N LEU A 107 -3.95 1.25 -6.45
CA LEU A 107 -3.36 0.54 -5.31
C LEU A 107 -2.27 -0.44 -5.75
N GLU A 108 -2.50 -1.20 -6.82
CA GLU A 108 -1.50 -2.12 -7.37
C GLU A 108 -0.24 -1.37 -7.84
N ARG A 109 -0.39 -0.29 -8.60
CA ARG A 109 0.75 0.50 -9.09
C ARG A 109 1.54 1.15 -7.95
N VAL A 110 0.85 1.79 -7.00
CA VAL A 110 1.48 2.46 -5.85
C VAL A 110 2.10 1.44 -4.89
N GLY A 111 1.39 0.34 -4.60
CA GLY A 111 1.86 -0.72 -3.71
C GLY A 111 3.12 -1.39 -4.24
N ARG A 112 3.14 -1.79 -5.52
CA ARG A 112 4.32 -2.38 -6.15
C ARG A 112 5.53 -1.46 -6.06
N ARG A 113 5.36 -0.18 -6.40
CA ARG A 113 6.47 0.79 -6.34
C ARG A 113 6.91 1.10 -4.91
N SER A 114 5.98 1.23 -3.97
CA SER A 114 6.32 1.51 -2.56
C SER A 114 7.14 0.37 -1.95
N LEU A 115 6.79 -0.88 -2.28
CA LEU A 115 7.55 -2.05 -1.85
C LEU A 115 8.94 -2.10 -2.48
N THR A 116 9.08 -1.80 -3.77
CA THR A 116 10.39 -1.71 -4.43
C THR A 116 11.24 -0.58 -3.85
N GLU A 117 10.69 0.63 -3.72
CA GLU A 117 11.44 1.80 -3.23
C GLU A 117 11.88 1.66 -1.76
N LEU A 118 11.10 0.98 -0.91
CA LEU A 118 11.49 0.73 0.48
C LEU A 118 12.47 -0.43 0.62
N TRP A 119 12.46 -1.40 -0.31
CA TRP A 119 13.43 -2.50 -0.36
C TRP A 119 14.78 -2.05 -0.93
N ASP A 120 14.77 -1.21 -1.98
CA ASP A 120 15.97 -0.65 -2.61
C ASP A 120 16.66 0.41 -1.74
N ARG A 121 16.01 0.88 -0.66
CA ARG A 121 16.58 1.86 0.27
C ARG A 121 17.65 1.29 1.22
N ASP A 122 18.16 0.10 0.92
CA ASP A 122 19.24 -0.58 1.64
C ASP A 122 18.96 -0.65 3.16
N VAL A 123 18.15 -1.62 3.56
CA VAL A 123 18.36 -2.29 4.85
C VAL A 123 19.78 -2.85 4.79
N PRO A 124 20.74 -2.41 5.63
CA PRO A 124 22.06 -3.01 5.63
C PRO A 124 21.90 -4.47 6.06
N LEU A 125 22.40 -5.41 5.24
CA LEU A 125 22.60 -6.80 5.66
C LEU A 125 23.64 -6.88 6.79
#